data_AF-A0A2S9TJ35-F1
#
_entry.id   AF-A0A2S9TJ35-F1
#
_cell.length_a   1.000
_cell.length_b   1.000
_cell.length_c   1.000
_cell.angle_alpha   90.00
_cell.angle_beta   90.00
_cell.angle_gamma   90.00
#
_symmetry.space_group_name_H-M   'P 1'
#
loop_
_entity.id
_entity.type
_entity.pdbx_description
1 polymer ?
#
loop_
_entity_poly.entity_id
_entity_poly.type
_entity_poly.pdbx_seq_one_letter_code
_entity_poly.pdbx_strand_id
1 'polypeptide(L)'
;MANLAQIQSIAQGQFFVKDSLGNLTELKVGDTVSLNDTIVAASSNTDLSKIEILFDTNELVTLSQGEQLLDTTLLASTFGNEELAFDKQEVDETLNAWNNAQDGDATDMETAAGDVTEQATNAGDENAQDGGALRSKFNSRDGSSTNVESDLRDTSFGGGNTEEPQEQIPTELLNPVGTTTPGSIPGTITPFTTTVTVTAEPVKEGEEIVFNASVTNPPKEDLVISVKDKDGNEVTTIKIPAGQTTGSSDPIKNPNQDDVFVDPETLEYTTEVKSGGDEFEELTITPNVDVEVTDTIDEIIVGITTENVTEDKDSIFTISINKPVSKNVEVILSNGDTVIIEAGETS
;
A
#
# COMPACT_ATOMS: atom_id res chain seq x y z
N MET A 1 21.17 9.27 6.89
CA MET A 1 21.81 9.83 5.67
C MET A 1 20.95 11.00 5.26
N ALA A 2 21.50 12.06 4.65
CA ALA A 2 20.63 13.09 4.09
C ALA A 2 19.84 12.41 2.96
N ASN A 3 18.51 12.40 3.05
CA ASN A 3 17.70 11.94 1.93
C ASN A 3 17.88 13.00 0.84
N LEU A 4 18.64 12.63 -0.20
CA LEU A 4 18.90 13.49 -1.35
C LEU A 4 17.81 13.23 -2.37
N ALA A 5 17.17 14.29 -2.84
CA ALA A 5 16.28 14.23 -4.00
C ALA A 5 16.98 14.85 -5.21
N GLN A 6 16.68 14.34 -6.39
CA GLN A 6 17.27 14.80 -7.66
C GLN A 6 16.18 15.34 -8.58
N ILE A 7 16.47 16.45 -9.27
CA ILE A 7 15.57 17.00 -10.28
C ILE A 7 15.60 16.09 -11.52
N GLN A 8 14.50 15.38 -11.76
CA GLN A 8 14.38 14.41 -12.85
C GLN A 8 14.02 15.10 -14.18
N SER A 9 13.11 16.07 -14.13
CA SER A 9 12.69 16.80 -15.32
C SER A 9 12.21 18.22 -14.97
N ILE A 10 12.33 19.14 -15.94
CA ILE A 10 11.73 20.46 -15.90
C ILE A 10 11.06 20.70 -17.26
N ALA A 11 9.74 20.74 -17.28
CA ALA A 11 8.95 21.05 -18.46
C ALA A 11 8.52 22.52 -18.41
N GLN A 12 9.21 23.39 -19.15
CA GLN A 12 8.96 24.85 -19.21
C GLN A 12 9.02 25.59 -17.87
N GLY A 13 9.29 26.89 -17.91
CA GLY A 13 9.38 27.72 -16.70
C GLY A 13 10.69 27.59 -15.94
N GLN A 14 10.75 28.24 -14.78
CA GLN A 14 11.93 28.29 -13.90
C GLN A 14 11.52 27.93 -12.47
N PHE A 15 12.39 27.19 -11.80
CA PHE A 15 12.21 26.74 -10.44
C PHE A 15 13.48 27.00 -9.66
N PHE A 16 13.34 27.29 -8.37
CA PHE A 16 14.44 27.68 -7.51
C PHE A 16 14.40 26.88 -6.21
N VAL A 17 15.56 26.63 -5.62
CA VAL A 17 15.66 26.24 -4.21
C VAL A 17 15.90 27.47 -3.36
N LYS A 18 15.15 27.60 -2.27
CA LYS A 18 15.23 28.67 -1.28
C LYS A 18 15.99 28.16 -0.06
N ASP A 19 17.14 28.76 0.22
CA ASP A 19 17.95 28.41 1.38
C ASP A 19 17.35 28.97 2.70
N SER A 20 17.93 28.60 3.83
CA SER A 20 17.54 29.09 5.18
C SER A 20 17.67 30.61 5.37
N LEU A 21 18.38 31.30 4.47
CA LEU A 21 18.54 32.76 4.46
C LEU A 21 17.57 33.44 3.48
N GLY A 22 16.75 32.66 2.76
CA GLY A 22 15.77 33.12 1.78
C GLY A 22 16.34 33.40 0.39
N ASN A 23 17.61 33.04 0.11
CA ASN A 23 18.20 33.21 -1.22
C ASN A 23 17.67 32.14 -2.17
N LEU A 24 17.38 32.53 -3.40
CA LEU A 24 16.90 31.65 -4.45
C LEU A 24 18.04 31.24 -5.39
N THR A 25 18.23 29.94 -5.57
CA THR A 25 19.17 29.36 -6.55
C THR A 25 18.39 28.61 -7.61
N GLU A 26 18.60 28.90 -8.89
CA GLU A 26 17.86 28.27 -9.99
C GLU A 26 18.22 26.79 -10.11
N LEU A 27 17.20 25.94 -10.19
CA LEU A 27 17.34 24.49 -10.32
C LEU A 27 17.40 24.06 -11.79
N LYS A 28 18.25 23.08 -12.08
CA LYS A 28 18.42 22.43 -13.38
C LYS A 28 18.20 20.93 -13.23
N VAL A 29 17.88 20.27 -14.35
CA VAL A 29 17.77 18.81 -14.40
C VAL A 29 19.11 18.19 -13.99
N GLY A 30 19.06 17.25 -13.04
CA GLY A 30 20.23 16.60 -12.45
C GLY A 30 20.72 17.21 -11.14
N ASP A 31 20.26 18.42 -10.76
CA ASP A 31 20.62 19.04 -9.48
C ASP A 31 20.07 18.24 -8.30
N THR A 32 20.80 18.26 -7.19
CA THR A 32 20.38 17.61 -5.94
C THR A 32 19.85 18.62 -4.94
N VAL A 33 18.68 18.34 -4.37
CA VAL A 33 18.06 19.08 -3.27
C VAL A 33 17.93 18.17 -2.04
N SER A 34 17.85 18.76 -0.86
CA SER A 34 17.78 18.02 0.40
C SER A 34 16.40 18.13 1.04
N LEU A 35 16.09 17.17 1.90
CA LEU A 35 14.98 17.31 2.83
C LEU A 35 15.11 18.60 3.66
N ASN A 36 14.01 19.32 3.80
CA ASN A 36 13.79 20.67 4.35
C ASN A 36 14.13 21.84 3.40
N ASP A 37 14.56 21.57 2.17
CA ASP A 37 14.65 22.64 1.17
C ASP A 37 13.25 23.08 0.72
N THR A 38 13.08 24.36 0.44
CA THR A 38 11.84 24.89 -0.15
C THR A 38 12.05 25.14 -1.63
N ILE A 39 11.25 24.50 -2.48
CA ILE A 39 11.25 24.68 -3.92
C ILE A 39 10.24 25.78 -4.26
N VAL A 40 10.65 26.73 -5.11
CA VAL A 40 9.86 27.91 -5.47
C VAL A 40 9.70 27.96 -6.98
N ALA A 41 8.45 27.98 -7.45
CA ALA A 41 8.13 28.24 -8.84
C ALA A 41 8.23 29.75 -9.14
N ALA A 42 8.81 30.11 -10.29
CA ALA A 42 8.82 31.50 -10.73
C ALA A 42 7.40 32.01 -10.97
N SER A 43 7.13 33.29 -10.66
CA SER A 43 5.84 33.91 -10.98
C SER A 43 5.55 34.03 -12.49
N SER A 44 6.55 33.81 -13.33
CA SER A 44 6.42 33.72 -14.79
C SER A 44 5.99 32.35 -15.30
N ASN A 45 5.86 31.35 -14.43
CA ASN A 45 5.45 30.00 -14.81
C ASN A 45 3.99 29.98 -15.26
N THR A 46 3.69 29.12 -16.22
CA THR A 46 2.32 28.90 -16.74
C THR A 46 1.79 27.56 -16.25
N ASP A 47 0.55 27.21 -16.56
CA ASP A 47 -0.02 25.90 -16.22
C ASP A 47 0.71 24.72 -16.89
N LEU A 48 1.54 25.01 -17.92
CA LEU A 48 2.40 24.02 -18.57
C LEU A 48 3.78 23.87 -17.91
N SER A 49 4.13 24.75 -16.96
CA SER A 49 5.38 24.69 -16.21
C SER A 49 5.32 23.59 -15.17
N LYS A 50 6.29 22.69 -15.16
CA LYS A 50 6.36 21.56 -14.21
C LYS A 50 7.81 21.23 -13.87
N ILE A 51 8.09 21.00 -12.60
CA ILE A 51 9.31 20.33 -12.13
C ILE A 51 8.94 18.98 -11.52
N GLU A 52 9.75 17.98 -11.81
CA GLU A 52 9.65 16.62 -11.25
C GLU A 52 10.89 16.32 -10.43
N ILE A 53 10.69 15.97 -9.17
CA ILE A 53 11.74 15.79 -8.17
C ILE A 53 11.64 14.35 -7.64
N LEU A 54 12.66 13.55 -7.90
CA LEU A 54 12.71 12.15 -7.51
C LEU A 54 13.55 12.00 -6.24
N PHE A 55 12.94 11.48 -5.17
CA PHE A 55 13.63 11.14 -3.93
C PHE A 55 14.34 9.79 -4.04
N ASP A 56 15.34 9.57 -3.19
CA ASP A 56 16.05 8.29 -3.06
C ASP A 56 15.16 7.13 -2.61
N THR A 57 13.98 7.43 -2.05
CA THR A 57 12.88 6.52 -1.74
C THR A 57 12.03 6.13 -2.96
N ASN A 58 12.41 6.55 -4.18
CA ASN A 58 11.65 6.44 -5.43
C ASN A 58 10.31 7.21 -5.44
N GLU A 59 10.12 8.17 -4.53
CA GLU A 59 8.94 9.04 -4.51
C GLU A 59 9.12 10.23 -5.44
N LEU A 60 8.07 10.56 -6.22
CA LEU A 60 8.08 11.64 -7.18
C LEU A 60 7.21 12.81 -6.69
N VAL A 61 7.83 13.95 -6.45
CA VAL A 61 7.14 15.20 -6.12
C VAL A 61 7.07 16.07 -7.37
N THR A 62 5.90 16.66 -7.62
CA THR A 62 5.69 17.57 -8.76
C THR A 62 5.20 18.93 -8.31
N LEU A 63 5.80 19.99 -8.86
CA LEU A 63 5.38 21.37 -8.60
C LEU A 63 5.20 22.12 -9.92
N SER A 64 4.12 22.88 -10.04
CA SER A 64 3.88 23.77 -11.18
C SER A 64 3.93 25.25 -10.79
N GLN A 65 3.34 25.60 -9.65
CA GLN A 65 3.21 26.96 -9.12
C GLN A 65 3.40 27.01 -7.60
N GLY A 66 3.75 28.17 -7.05
CA GLY A 66 3.87 28.40 -5.60
C GLY A 66 5.20 27.97 -4.97
N GLU A 67 5.20 27.76 -3.65
CA GLU A 67 6.35 27.25 -2.88
C GLU A 67 5.99 25.86 -2.31
N GLN A 68 6.95 24.94 -2.30
CA GLN A 68 6.82 23.59 -1.74
C GLN A 68 7.98 23.29 -0.81
N LEU A 69 7.70 23.12 0.49
CA LEU A 69 8.68 22.60 1.44
C LEU A 69 8.83 21.10 1.26
N LEU A 70 10.06 20.62 1.04
CA LEU A 70 10.36 19.19 0.92
C LEU A 70 10.51 18.58 2.32
N ASP A 71 9.43 18.11 2.94
CA ASP A 71 9.49 17.48 4.26
C ASP A 71 8.99 16.03 4.24
N THR A 72 9.13 15.34 5.38
CA THR A 72 8.69 13.95 5.53
C THR A 72 7.18 13.77 5.43
N THR A 73 6.39 14.85 5.52
CA THR A 73 4.93 14.77 5.40
C THR A 73 4.48 14.70 3.95
N LEU A 74 5.27 15.22 3.01
CA LEU A 74 5.04 15.02 1.58
C LEU A 74 5.24 13.57 1.11
N LEU A 75 6.11 12.86 1.83
CA LEU A 75 6.47 11.47 1.59
C LEU A 75 5.66 10.52 2.49
N ALA A 76 4.98 11.07 3.49
CA ALA A 76 4.03 10.29 4.26
C ALA A 76 2.86 9.99 3.32
N SER A 77 2.78 8.74 2.86
CA SER A 77 1.56 8.13 2.33
C SER A 77 0.52 8.07 3.45
N THR A 78 0.10 9.23 3.96
CA THR A 78 -1.02 9.36 4.87
C THR A 78 -2.31 9.32 4.05
N PHE A 79 -2.45 8.30 3.20
CA PHE A 79 -3.73 7.61 3.16
C PHE A 79 -3.71 6.62 4.32
N GLY A 80 -3.59 7.15 5.54
CA GLY A 80 -3.82 6.36 6.73
C GLY A 80 -5.29 6.06 6.77
N ASN A 81 -5.72 4.97 6.14
CA ASN A 81 -7.03 4.34 6.32
C ASN A 81 -8.22 5.31 6.41
N GLU A 82 -8.15 6.45 5.71
CA GLU A 82 -9.31 7.29 5.42
C GLU A 82 -10.11 6.54 4.38
N GLU A 83 -10.87 5.56 4.86
CA GLU A 83 -12.04 5.09 4.18
C GLU A 83 -12.90 6.33 3.91
N LEU A 84 -12.93 6.76 2.65
CA LEU A 84 -14.00 7.61 2.16
C LEU A 84 -15.29 6.77 2.32
N ALA A 85 -15.83 6.79 3.54
CA ALA A 85 -17.12 6.22 3.84
C ALA A 85 -18.14 7.13 3.18
N PHE A 86 -18.43 6.86 1.91
CA PHE A 86 -19.59 7.43 1.26
C PHE A 86 -20.81 6.84 1.97
N ASP A 87 -21.57 7.67 2.69
CA ASP A 87 -22.85 7.23 3.22
C ASP A 87 -23.70 6.79 2.03
N LYS A 88 -24.02 5.49 1.99
CA LYS A 88 -24.82 4.91 0.92
C LYS A 88 -26.14 5.67 0.75
N GLN A 89 -26.68 6.22 1.83
CA GLN A 89 -27.90 7.02 1.78
C GLN A 89 -27.67 8.34 1.04
N GLU A 90 -26.56 9.06 1.29
CA GLU A 90 -26.25 10.30 0.56
C GLU A 90 -25.92 10.04 -0.91
N VAL A 91 -25.23 8.94 -1.22
CA VAL A 91 -24.98 8.50 -2.60
C VAL A 91 -26.27 8.11 -3.30
N ASP A 92 -27.15 7.35 -2.65
CA ASP A 92 -28.43 6.94 -3.23
C ASP A 92 -29.37 8.16 -3.40
N GLU A 93 -29.34 9.14 -2.50
CA GLU A 93 -30.09 10.40 -2.62
C GLU A 93 -29.59 11.27 -3.78
N THR A 94 -28.27 11.40 -3.96
CA THR A 94 -27.68 12.12 -5.10
C THR A 94 -27.92 11.39 -6.44
N LEU A 95 -27.84 10.05 -6.46
CA LEU A 95 -28.14 9.26 -7.66
C LEU A 95 -29.63 9.31 -8.02
N ASN A 96 -30.51 9.34 -7.02
CA ASN A 96 -31.96 9.50 -7.22
C ASN A 96 -32.31 10.91 -7.70
N ALA A 97 -31.64 11.95 -7.21
CA ALA A 97 -31.81 13.32 -7.70
C ALA A 97 -31.37 13.43 -9.17
N TRP A 98 -30.26 12.79 -9.55
CA TRP A 98 -29.77 12.77 -10.94
C TRP A 98 -30.70 11.98 -11.87
N ASN A 99 -31.20 10.82 -11.41
CA ASN A 99 -32.14 10.01 -12.19
C ASN A 99 -33.53 10.66 -12.32
N ASN A 100 -34.01 11.39 -11.31
CA ASN A 100 -35.28 12.12 -11.38
C ASN A 100 -35.20 13.37 -12.27
N ALA A 101 -34.02 13.94 -12.49
CA ALA A 101 -33.82 15.05 -13.43
C ALA A 101 -33.88 14.62 -14.90
N GLN A 102 -33.87 13.32 -15.20
CA GLN A 102 -33.93 12.81 -16.57
C GLN A 102 -35.34 12.51 -17.11
N ASP A 103 -36.39 12.51 -16.28
CA ASP A 103 -37.74 12.06 -16.70
C ASP A 103 -38.80 13.19 -16.76
N GLY A 104 -38.40 14.46 -16.74
CA GLY A 104 -39.34 15.57 -16.85
C GLY A 104 -38.73 16.91 -17.18
N ASP A 105 -38.87 17.31 -18.44
CA ASP A 105 -38.60 18.64 -19.01
C ASP A 105 -37.13 19.10 -18.98
N ALA A 106 -36.47 18.99 -20.14
CA ALA A 106 -35.07 19.29 -20.37
C ALA A 106 -34.75 20.80 -20.42
N THR A 107 -35.33 21.60 -19.51
CA THR A 107 -35.08 23.05 -19.43
C THR A 107 -34.48 23.52 -18.12
N ASP A 108 -34.29 22.65 -17.12
CA ASP A 108 -33.77 23.05 -15.79
C ASP A 108 -32.50 22.30 -15.38
N MET A 109 -31.57 22.07 -16.33
CA MET A 109 -30.20 21.63 -16.00
C MET A 109 -29.35 22.71 -15.31
N GLU A 110 -29.93 23.84 -14.90
CA GLU A 110 -29.24 24.94 -14.22
C GLU A 110 -29.23 24.80 -12.68
N THR A 111 -29.86 23.76 -12.12
CA THR A 111 -29.91 23.55 -10.65
C THR A 111 -29.13 22.35 -10.11
N ALA A 112 -28.59 21.47 -10.97
CA ALA A 112 -27.85 20.27 -10.52
C ALA A 112 -26.33 20.47 -10.39
N ALA A 113 -25.77 21.52 -10.99
CA ALA A 113 -24.43 22.00 -10.75
C ALA A 113 -24.54 23.51 -10.55
N GLY A 114 -24.61 23.95 -9.29
CA GLY A 114 -24.74 25.36 -8.96
C GLY A 114 -23.78 26.22 -9.75
N ASP A 115 -24.33 27.24 -10.40
CA ASP A 115 -23.60 28.26 -11.13
C ASP A 115 -22.46 28.80 -10.24
N VAL A 116 -21.22 28.58 -10.68
CA VAL A 116 -19.99 28.97 -9.98
C VAL A 116 -19.74 30.48 -9.96
N THR A 117 -20.67 31.29 -10.47
CA THR A 117 -20.45 32.72 -10.69
C THR A 117 -21.00 33.67 -9.60
N GLU A 118 -21.67 33.18 -8.55
CA GLU A 118 -22.22 34.05 -7.48
C GLU A 118 -21.55 33.94 -6.10
N GLN A 119 -20.27 33.55 -6.02
CA GLN A 119 -19.51 33.68 -4.77
C GLN A 119 -18.81 35.04 -4.64
N ALA A 120 -19.56 36.13 -4.79
CA ALA A 120 -19.09 37.46 -4.47
C ALA A 120 -20.24 38.44 -4.17
N THR A 121 -20.97 38.21 -3.07
CA THR A 121 -21.42 39.26 -2.11
C THR A 121 -22.55 38.71 -1.22
N ASN A 122 -22.25 38.50 0.06
CA ASN A 122 -22.98 39.11 1.18
C ASN A 122 -22.84 38.27 2.44
N ALA A 123 -22.13 38.85 3.41
CA ALA A 123 -22.29 38.49 4.80
C ALA A 123 -23.70 38.88 5.26
N GLY A 124 -24.43 37.90 5.82
CA GLY A 124 -25.65 38.12 6.58
C GLY A 124 -26.94 37.95 5.77
N ASP A 125 -27.52 36.74 5.81
CA ASP A 125 -28.84 36.50 6.39
C ASP A 125 -29.04 34.97 6.49
N GLU A 126 -29.36 34.49 7.69
CA GLU A 126 -29.54 33.06 7.94
C GLU A 126 -31.03 32.76 7.78
N ASN A 127 -31.40 32.17 6.65
CA ASN A 127 -32.65 31.43 6.56
C ASN A 127 -32.46 30.18 5.72
N ALA A 128 -32.87 29.08 6.35
CA ALA A 128 -32.72 27.72 5.88
C ALA A 128 -33.33 27.54 4.49
N GLN A 129 -32.52 27.02 3.57
CA GLN A 129 -32.96 25.96 2.67
C GLN A 129 -31.75 25.09 2.33
N ASP A 130 -31.86 23.87 2.82
CA ASP A 130 -30.93 22.76 2.70
C ASP A 130 -30.72 22.42 1.22
N GLY A 131 -29.52 22.75 0.73
CA GLY A 131 -29.11 22.59 -0.66
C GLY A 131 -27.77 21.86 -0.72
N GLY A 132 -27.83 20.52 -0.73
CA GLY A 132 -27.12 19.65 -1.67
C GLY A 132 -25.61 19.81 -1.88
N ALA A 133 -24.84 20.32 -0.92
CA ALA A 133 -23.38 20.23 -0.97
C ALA A 133 -22.93 19.11 -0.03
N LEU A 134 -22.28 18.08 -0.58
CA LEU A 134 -21.49 17.11 0.19
C LEU A 134 -20.33 17.86 0.86
N ARG A 135 -20.60 18.47 2.00
CA ARG A 135 -19.58 19.06 2.86
C ARG A 135 -19.26 17.99 3.88
N SER A 136 -18.12 17.32 3.73
CA SER A 136 -17.49 16.60 4.84
C SER A 136 -17.44 17.57 6.02
N LYS A 137 -18.30 17.36 7.01
CA LYS A 137 -18.34 18.21 8.20
C LYS A 137 -17.08 17.90 9.00
N PHE A 138 -16.01 18.65 8.76
CA PHE A 138 -15.04 18.86 9.83
C PHE A 138 -15.85 19.48 10.98
N ASN A 139 -15.97 18.75 12.09
CA ASN A 139 -16.57 19.34 13.29
C ASN A 139 -15.86 20.66 13.55
N SER A 140 -16.61 21.75 13.45
CA SER A 140 -16.13 23.06 13.84
C SER A 140 -15.77 22.97 15.31
N ARG A 141 -14.47 22.85 15.61
CA ARG A 141 -13.96 23.31 16.89
C ARG A 141 -14.21 24.81 16.88
N ASP A 142 -15.33 25.24 17.45
CA ASP A 142 -15.36 26.60 17.94
C ASP A 142 -14.16 26.72 18.89
N GLY A 143 -13.38 27.79 18.76
CA GLY A 143 -12.21 28.00 19.60
C GLY A 143 -12.58 28.26 21.07
N SER A 144 -13.74 27.80 21.55
CA SER A 144 -14.28 28.10 22.88
C SER A 144 -13.85 27.09 23.95
N SER A 145 -13.16 26.01 23.59
CA SER A 145 -12.71 24.98 24.55
C SER A 145 -11.25 25.12 24.99
N THR A 146 -10.64 26.29 24.88
CA THR A 146 -9.44 26.64 25.68
C THR A 146 -9.79 27.72 26.68
N ASN A 147 -10.75 27.44 27.57
CA ASN A 147 -10.70 28.08 28.88
C ASN A 147 -9.63 27.35 29.69
N VAL A 148 -8.36 27.72 29.47
CA VAL A 148 -7.35 27.47 30.49
C VAL A 148 -7.70 28.47 31.59
N GLU A 149 -8.52 28.05 32.56
CA GLU A 149 -8.60 28.77 33.83
C GLU A 149 -7.21 28.70 34.45
N SER A 150 -6.41 29.71 34.14
CA SER A 150 -5.14 29.98 34.78
C SER A 150 -5.47 30.56 36.15
N ASP A 151 -5.72 29.66 37.11
CA ASP A 151 -5.97 29.98 38.53
C ASP A 151 -4.83 30.77 39.20
N LEU A 152 -3.69 30.88 38.51
CA LEU A 152 -2.52 31.64 38.96
C LEU A 152 -2.69 33.17 38.87
N ARG A 153 -3.77 33.70 38.28
CA ARG A 153 -3.96 35.15 38.10
C ARG A 153 -4.96 35.81 39.05
N ASP A 154 -5.67 35.03 39.88
CA ASP A 154 -6.67 35.59 40.83
C ASP A 154 -6.21 35.57 42.29
N THR A 155 -4.94 35.31 42.56
CA THR A 155 -4.38 35.56 43.89
C THR A 155 -4.00 37.03 44.02
N SER A 156 -4.96 37.83 44.49
CA SER A 156 -4.71 39.19 44.99
C SER A 156 -3.59 39.14 46.03
N PHE A 157 -2.37 39.57 45.65
CA PHE A 157 -1.29 39.85 46.58
C PHE A 157 -1.61 41.14 47.37
N GLY A 158 -2.50 40.98 48.36
CA GLY A 158 -2.79 41.99 49.37
C GLY A 158 -1.70 41.97 50.44
N GLY A 159 -0.89 43.03 50.47
CA GLY A 159 0.17 43.20 51.46
C GLY A 159 -0.35 43.47 52.87
N GLY A 160 0.33 42.83 53.84
CA GLY A 160 0.54 43.30 55.21
C GLY A 160 -0.63 43.18 56.20
N ASN A 161 -0.56 42.21 57.11
CA ASN A 161 -0.07 42.42 58.48
C ASN A 161 -0.20 41.13 59.32
N THR A 162 0.93 40.76 59.93
CA THR A 162 1.12 40.12 61.24
C THR A 162 -0.10 39.48 61.91
N GLU A 163 -0.20 38.15 61.88
CA GLU A 163 -0.30 37.24 63.04
C GLU A 163 -0.03 35.81 62.53
N GLU A 164 0.84 35.06 63.20
CA GLU A 164 1.12 33.65 62.89
C GLU A 164 -0.09 32.76 63.23
N PRO A 165 -0.56 31.90 62.30
CA PRO A 165 -1.20 30.65 62.67
C PRO A 165 -0.17 29.52 62.50
N GLN A 166 0.19 28.89 63.61
CA GLN A 166 1.00 27.68 63.60
C GLN A 166 0.22 26.52 62.97
N GLU A 167 0.47 26.24 61.68
CA GLU A 167 0.18 24.92 61.13
C GLU A 167 1.39 24.01 61.41
N GLN A 168 1.32 23.31 62.54
CA GLN A 168 2.17 22.17 62.81
C GLN A 168 1.93 21.10 61.74
N ILE A 169 2.98 20.81 60.97
CA ILE A 169 3.06 19.55 60.20
C ILE A 169 2.92 18.40 61.22
N PRO A 170 1.96 17.47 61.06
CA PRO A 170 1.89 16.28 61.89
C PRO A 170 3.22 15.53 61.85
N THR A 171 3.74 15.16 63.03
CA THR A 171 5.06 14.52 63.21
C THR A 171 5.24 13.21 62.42
N GLU A 172 4.15 12.63 61.91
CA GLU A 172 4.11 11.48 61.00
C GLU A 172 4.88 11.70 59.68
N LEU A 173 5.06 12.95 59.24
CA LEU A 173 5.77 13.28 57.98
C LEU A 173 7.28 13.51 58.16
N LEU A 174 7.80 13.49 59.39
CA LEU A 174 9.20 13.87 59.65
C LEU A 174 10.19 12.70 59.76
N ASN A 175 9.74 11.43 59.64
CA ASN A 175 10.60 10.25 59.64
C ASN A 175 10.12 9.18 58.65
N PRO A 176 10.67 9.06 57.43
CA PRO A 176 10.45 7.89 56.59
C PRO A 176 11.43 6.79 57.01
N VAL A 177 11.17 6.14 58.15
CA VAL A 177 11.64 4.76 58.39
C VAL A 177 10.41 3.88 58.43
N GLY A 178 9.84 3.68 57.26
CA GLY A 178 8.78 2.73 56.99
C GLY A 178 9.08 2.10 55.65
N THR A 179 9.33 0.78 55.66
CA THR A 179 9.37 -0.03 54.45
C THR A 179 7.95 -0.13 53.88
N THR A 180 7.53 0.89 53.12
CA THR A 180 6.42 0.75 52.19
C THR A 180 7.04 0.54 50.81
N THR A 181 6.97 -0.70 50.33
CA THR A 181 7.19 -1.00 48.91
C THR A 181 6.35 -0.01 48.10
N PRO A 182 6.93 0.71 47.13
CA PRO A 182 6.18 1.60 46.26
C PRO A 182 4.95 0.85 45.74
N GLY A 183 3.76 1.43 45.95
CA GLY A 183 2.53 0.89 45.39
C GLY A 183 2.70 0.84 43.86
N SER A 184 2.81 -0.37 43.32
CA SER A 184 2.78 -0.57 41.88
C SER A 184 1.43 -0.07 41.38
N ILE A 185 1.44 1.03 40.63
CA ILE A 185 0.29 1.43 39.83
C ILE A 185 0.17 0.31 38.80
N PRO A 186 -0.92 -0.49 38.73
CA PRO A 186 -1.09 -1.44 37.66
C PRO A 186 -1.42 -0.63 36.40
N GLY A 187 -0.40 -0.05 35.77
CA GLY A 187 -0.50 0.38 34.40
C GLY A 187 -0.64 -0.87 33.56
N THR A 188 -1.80 -1.09 32.97
CA THR A 188 -1.93 -2.06 31.88
C THR A 188 -1.12 -1.52 30.71
N ILE A 189 0.13 -1.92 30.63
CA ILE A 189 0.96 -1.75 29.43
C ILE A 189 0.39 -2.72 28.39
N THR A 190 -0.38 -2.19 27.44
CA THR A 190 -0.68 -2.90 26.21
C THR A 190 0.64 -3.15 25.49
N PRO A 191 1.01 -4.41 25.19
CA PRO A 191 2.23 -4.71 24.45
C PRO A 191 2.16 -4.07 23.05
N PHE A 192 3.32 -3.69 22.52
CA PHE A 192 3.42 -3.31 21.12
C PHE A 192 3.42 -4.59 20.28
N THR A 193 2.44 -4.72 19.40
CA THR A 193 2.33 -5.85 18.48
C THR A 193 3.15 -5.59 17.23
N THR A 194 4.12 -6.46 16.96
CA THR A 194 4.83 -6.54 15.68
C THR A 194 4.13 -7.59 14.81
N THR A 195 3.88 -7.27 13.55
CA THR A 195 3.25 -8.19 12.59
C THR A 195 4.18 -8.48 11.43
N VAL A 196 4.31 -9.76 11.09
CA VAL A 196 5.00 -10.27 9.92
C VAL A 196 3.95 -10.72 8.91
N THR A 197 4.00 -10.13 7.72
CA THR A 197 3.16 -10.52 6.59
C THR A 197 4.01 -11.27 5.59
N VAL A 198 3.56 -12.46 5.17
CA VAL A 198 4.21 -13.26 4.13
C VAL A 198 3.27 -13.35 2.94
N THR A 199 3.81 -13.17 1.74
CA THR A 199 3.07 -13.21 0.47
C THR A 199 3.89 -13.90 -0.61
N ALA A 200 3.22 -14.42 -1.63
CA ALA A 200 3.83 -14.88 -2.86
C ALA A 200 2.96 -14.42 -4.04
N GLU A 201 3.58 -14.14 -5.18
CA GLU A 201 2.85 -13.77 -6.39
C GLU A 201 2.34 -15.03 -7.11
N PRO A 202 1.21 -14.96 -7.84
CA PRO A 202 0.79 -16.02 -8.73
C PRO A 202 1.86 -16.30 -9.79
N VAL A 203 2.00 -17.58 -10.15
CA VAL A 203 2.98 -18.04 -11.13
C VAL A 203 2.31 -18.89 -12.21
N LYS A 204 3.00 -19.11 -13.33
CA LYS A 204 2.59 -20.13 -14.29
C LYS A 204 3.18 -21.50 -13.95
N GLU A 205 2.63 -22.54 -14.55
CA GLU A 205 3.26 -23.86 -14.50
C GLU A 205 4.72 -23.82 -14.95
N GLY A 206 5.57 -24.58 -14.23
CA GLY A 206 7.01 -24.62 -14.47
C GLY A 206 7.81 -23.38 -14.02
N GLU A 207 7.16 -22.25 -13.70
CA GLU A 207 7.86 -21.08 -13.13
C GLU A 207 8.22 -21.31 -11.65
N GLU A 208 9.31 -20.71 -11.18
CA GLU A 208 9.73 -20.83 -9.78
C GLU A 208 8.89 -19.94 -8.86
N ILE A 209 8.69 -20.37 -7.62
CA ILE A 209 7.90 -19.65 -6.60
C ILE A 209 8.88 -18.92 -5.66
N VAL A 210 8.58 -17.65 -5.38
CA VAL A 210 9.34 -16.82 -4.42
C VAL A 210 8.39 -16.26 -3.36
N PHE A 211 8.78 -16.37 -2.10
CA PHE A 211 8.03 -15.79 -0.98
C PHE A 211 8.70 -14.52 -0.49
N ASN A 212 7.89 -13.49 -0.26
CA ASN A 212 8.30 -12.22 0.31
C ASN A 212 7.71 -12.07 1.70
N ALA A 213 8.48 -11.48 2.63
CA ALA A 213 7.99 -11.14 3.96
C ALA A 213 8.25 -9.68 4.27
N SER A 214 7.32 -9.05 4.98
CA SER A 214 7.45 -7.72 5.56
C SER A 214 7.13 -7.72 7.04
N VAL A 215 7.86 -6.95 7.84
CA VAL A 215 7.62 -6.79 9.28
C VAL A 215 7.36 -5.32 9.62
N THR A 216 6.37 -5.05 10.48
CA THR A 216 5.97 -3.67 10.85
C THR A 216 7.04 -2.92 11.65
N ASN A 217 7.93 -3.65 12.33
CA ASN A 217 8.99 -3.09 13.15
C ASN A 217 10.31 -3.83 12.83
N PRO A 218 11.41 -3.11 12.57
CA PRO A 218 12.68 -3.75 12.21
C PRO A 218 13.22 -4.57 13.39
N PRO A 219 13.62 -5.83 13.17
CA PRO A 219 14.15 -6.68 14.22
C PRO A 219 15.57 -6.24 14.60
N LYS A 220 16.01 -6.56 15.82
CA LYS A 220 17.36 -6.25 16.28
C LYS A 220 18.37 -7.33 15.90
N GLU A 221 17.89 -8.54 15.73
CA GLU A 221 18.63 -9.69 15.22
C GLU A 221 17.99 -10.17 13.90
N ASP A 222 18.63 -11.12 13.22
CA ASP A 222 18.04 -11.70 12.01
C ASP A 222 16.76 -12.47 12.35
N LEU A 223 15.65 -12.10 11.72
CA LEU A 223 14.38 -12.80 11.83
C LEU A 223 14.27 -13.82 10.68
N VAL A 224 14.09 -15.08 11.01
CA VAL A 224 14.01 -16.19 10.05
C VAL A 224 12.63 -16.83 10.12
N ILE A 225 11.97 -16.91 8.98
CA ILE A 225 10.64 -17.48 8.81
C ILE A 225 10.79 -18.79 8.03
N SER A 226 10.16 -19.86 8.51
CA SER A 226 10.05 -21.13 7.81
C SER A 226 8.77 -21.13 6.97
N VAL A 227 8.87 -21.58 5.72
CA VAL A 227 7.72 -21.82 4.84
C VAL A 227 7.61 -23.33 4.62
N LYS A 228 6.44 -23.89 4.89
CA LYS A 228 6.18 -25.33 4.82
C LYS A 228 5.06 -25.65 3.84
N ASP A 229 5.19 -26.78 3.16
CA ASP A 229 4.13 -27.33 2.32
C ASP A 229 2.95 -27.86 3.17
N LYS A 230 1.87 -28.26 2.49
CA LYS A 230 0.69 -28.90 3.10
C LYS A 230 1.00 -30.17 3.91
N ASP A 231 2.12 -30.83 3.66
CA ASP A 231 2.55 -32.05 4.35
C ASP A 231 3.41 -31.72 5.59
N GLY A 232 3.69 -30.43 5.84
CA GLY A 232 4.45 -29.92 6.97
C GLY A 232 5.97 -29.93 6.77
N ASN A 233 6.45 -30.19 5.56
CA ASN A 233 7.88 -30.17 5.25
C ASN A 233 8.32 -28.73 4.96
N GLU A 234 9.45 -28.32 5.53
CA GLU A 234 10.06 -27.02 5.21
C GLU A 234 10.60 -27.05 3.77
N VAL A 235 10.06 -26.16 2.93
CA VAL A 235 10.47 -26.03 1.52
C VAL A 235 11.47 -24.90 1.31
N THR A 236 11.39 -23.83 2.11
CA THR A 236 12.32 -22.70 2.07
C THR A 236 12.28 -21.89 3.37
N THR A 237 13.18 -20.92 3.49
CA THR A 237 13.17 -19.94 4.57
C THR A 237 13.27 -18.52 4.00
N ILE A 238 12.63 -17.57 4.71
CA ILE A 238 12.76 -16.15 4.43
C ILE A 238 13.58 -15.52 5.55
N LYS A 239 14.61 -14.75 5.18
CA LYS A 239 15.45 -14.04 6.14
C LYS A 239 15.19 -12.54 6.02
N ILE A 240 14.73 -11.93 7.12
CA ILE A 240 14.68 -10.48 7.31
C ILE A 240 15.91 -10.10 8.15
N PRO A 241 16.94 -9.46 7.57
CA PRO A 241 18.14 -9.10 8.32
C PRO A 241 17.85 -8.09 9.43
N ALA A 242 18.69 -8.08 10.47
CA ALA A 242 18.63 -7.08 11.52
C ALA A 242 18.55 -5.64 10.95
N GLY A 243 17.62 -4.84 11.48
CA GLY A 243 17.39 -3.46 11.08
C GLY A 243 16.61 -3.27 9.77
N GLN A 244 16.25 -4.34 9.08
CA GLN A 244 15.44 -4.30 7.85
C GLN A 244 13.98 -4.62 8.12
N THR A 245 13.10 -4.21 7.22
CA THR A 245 11.66 -4.50 7.32
C THR A 245 11.18 -5.52 6.29
N THR A 246 12.05 -5.99 5.38
CA THR A 246 11.68 -6.93 4.32
C THR A 246 12.71 -8.04 4.15
N GLY A 247 12.27 -9.14 3.56
CA GLY A 247 13.10 -10.28 3.17
C GLY A 247 12.43 -11.09 2.07
N SER A 248 13.23 -11.85 1.31
CA SER A 248 12.78 -12.76 0.27
C SER A 248 13.38 -14.14 0.50
N SER A 249 12.65 -15.19 0.12
CA SER A 249 13.20 -16.54 0.04
C SER A 249 14.08 -16.70 -1.19
N ASP A 250 14.89 -17.76 -1.20
CA ASP A 250 15.39 -18.31 -2.45
C ASP A 250 14.20 -18.90 -3.26
N PRO A 251 14.27 -18.90 -4.60
CA PRO A 251 13.25 -19.53 -5.43
C PRO A 251 13.14 -21.02 -5.15
N ILE A 252 11.91 -21.52 -5.09
CA ILE A 252 11.63 -22.96 -5.04
C ILE A 252 10.98 -23.42 -6.33
N LYS A 253 11.22 -24.69 -6.66
CA LYS A 253 10.58 -25.32 -7.80
C LYS A 253 9.08 -25.46 -7.56
N ASN A 254 8.26 -24.91 -8.46
CA ASN A 254 6.82 -25.18 -8.48
C ASN A 254 6.61 -26.69 -8.66
N PRO A 255 5.81 -27.38 -7.82
CA PRO A 255 5.51 -28.79 -8.00
C PRO A 255 4.78 -29.08 -9.31
N ASN A 256 3.90 -28.16 -9.75
CA ASN A 256 3.24 -28.25 -11.04
C ASN A 256 4.19 -27.78 -12.17
N GLN A 257 4.52 -28.71 -13.07
CA GLN A 257 5.50 -28.49 -14.15
C GLN A 257 4.77 -28.11 -15.43
N ASP A 258 5.44 -27.33 -16.27
CA ASP A 258 4.96 -27.04 -17.62
C ASP A 258 4.75 -28.35 -18.41
N ASP A 259 3.50 -28.63 -18.75
CA ASP A 259 3.10 -29.73 -19.61
C ASP A 259 1.87 -29.40 -20.46
N VAL A 260 1.24 -30.41 -21.08
CA VAL A 260 0.15 -30.17 -22.05
C VAL A 260 -1.24 -30.33 -21.43
N PHE A 261 -1.30 -30.61 -20.13
CA PHE A 261 -2.54 -30.83 -19.43
C PHE A 261 -3.16 -29.48 -19.08
N VAL A 262 -4.37 -29.52 -18.50
CA VAL A 262 -5.08 -28.30 -18.09
C VAL A 262 -5.40 -28.49 -16.63
N ASP A 263 -4.48 -28.06 -15.78
CA ASP A 263 -4.48 -28.36 -14.36
C ASP A 263 -4.02 -27.18 -13.50
N PRO A 264 -4.74 -26.03 -13.57
CA PRO A 264 -4.50 -24.95 -12.64
C PRO A 264 -4.69 -25.43 -11.20
N GLU A 265 -3.80 -24.99 -10.33
CA GLU A 265 -3.74 -25.43 -8.93
C GLU A 265 -3.54 -24.24 -7.99
N THR A 266 -4.06 -24.35 -6.76
CA THR A 266 -3.71 -23.44 -5.67
C THR A 266 -2.86 -24.21 -4.67
N LEU A 267 -1.61 -23.77 -4.50
CA LEU A 267 -0.67 -24.36 -3.56
C LEU A 267 -0.78 -23.67 -2.20
N GLU A 268 -1.09 -24.46 -1.18
CA GLU A 268 -1.23 -23.99 0.20
C GLU A 268 0.09 -24.18 0.97
N TYR A 269 0.58 -23.08 1.55
CA TYR A 269 1.76 -23.07 2.41
C TYR A 269 1.41 -22.57 3.79
N THR A 270 2.16 -23.04 4.78
CA THR A 270 2.10 -22.53 6.15
C THR A 270 3.40 -21.84 6.51
N THR A 271 3.34 -20.80 7.35
CA THR A 271 4.54 -20.11 7.80
C THR A 271 4.62 -20.02 9.32
N GLU A 272 5.86 -20.11 9.82
CA GLU A 272 6.15 -20.00 11.24
C GLU A 272 7.48 -19.27 11.46
N VAL A 273 7.60 -18.59 12.59
CA VAL A 273 8.89 -18.02 13.00
C VAL A 273 9.82 -19.16 13.40
N LYS A 274 10.93 -19.30 12.70
CA LYS A 274 11.94 -20.33 12.93
C LYS A 274 12.97 -19.89 13.96
N SER A 275 13.39 -18.63 13.93
CA SER A 275 14.32 -18.03 14.89
C SER A 275 14.30 -16.50 14.83
N GLY A 276 14.67 -15.85 15.93
CA GLY A 276 14.57 -14.39 16.08
C GLY A 276 13.16 -13.96 16.49
N GLY A 277 12.98 -12.69 16.81
CA GLY A 277 11.67 -12.14 17.21
C GLY A 277 11.40 -12.19 18.71
N ASP A 278 12.24 -12.85 19.51
CA ASP A 278 12.18 -12.88 20.98
C ASP A 278 12.38 -11.47 21.60
N GLU A 279 12.89 -10.51 20.82
CA GLU A 279 13.05 -9.12 21.23
C GLU A 279 11.75 -8.30 21.21
N PHE A 280 10.68 -8.81 20.59
CA PHE A 280 9.39 -8.14 20.52
C PHE A 280 8.50 -8.52 21.71
N GLU A 281 7.72 -7.56 22.22
CA GLU A 281 6.74 -7.82 23.28
C GLU A 281 5.62 -8.74 22.81
N GLU A 282 5.21 -8.60 21.55
CA GLU A 282 4.26 -9.48 20.86
C GLU A 282 4.63 -9.57 19.38
N LEU A 283 4.73 -10.79 18.84
CA LEU A 283 5.01 -11.04 17.42
C LEU A 283 3.92 -11.92 16.83
N THR A 284 3.33 -11.46 15.72
CA THR A 284 2.31 -12.18 14.96
C THR A 284 2.80 -12.42 13.54
N ILE A 285 2.38 -13.51 12.92
CA ILE A 285 2.76 -13.86 11.55
C ILE A 285 1.55 -14.36 10.76
N THR A 286 1.49 -14.07 9.47
CA THR A 286 0.52 -14.66 8.53
C THR A 286 0.68 -16.18 8.49
N PRO A 287 -0.26 -16.97 9.04
CA PRO A 287 -0.05 -18.41 9.22
C PRO A 287 -0.13 -19.21 7.92
N ASN A 288 -0.90 -18.74 6.94
CA ASN A 288 -1.15 -19.43 5.66
C ASN A 288 -0.87 -18.49 4.49
N VAL A 289 -0.28 -19.02 3.43
CA VAL A 289 0.01 -18.30 2.18
C VAL A 289 -0.39 -19.21 1.03
N ASP A 290 -1.24 -18.69 0.14
CA ASP A 290 -1.69 -19.40 -1.04
C ASP A 290 -0.94 -18.87 -2.28
N VAL A 291 -0.56 -19.79 -3.17
CA VAL A 291 0.04 -19.47 -4.46
C VAL A 291 -0.86 -20.01 -5.56
N GLU A 292 -1.41 -19.11 -6.37
CA GLU A 292 -2.16 -19.50 -7.57
C GLU A 292 -1.19 -19.88 -8.68
N VAL A 293 -1.33 -21.10 -9.21
CA VAL A 293 -0.61 -21.59 -10.38
C VAL A 293 -1.57 -21.63 -11.56
N THR A 294 -1.28 -20.81 -12.57
CA THR A 294 -2.06 -20.79 -13.81
C THR A 294 -1.44 -21.70 -14.87
N ASP A 295 -2.31 -22.48 -15.50
CA ASP A 295 -2.02 -23.31 -16.65
C ASP A 295 -1.40 -22.52 -17.83
N THR A 296 -0.45 -23.13 -18.53
CA THR A 296 0.15 -22.62 -19.76
C THR A 296 -0.57 -23.17 -20.99
N ILE A 297 -0.52 -22.43 -22.10
CA ILE A 297 -1.10 -22.92 -23.36
C ILE A 297 -0.02 -23.65 -24.14
N ASP A 298 -0.23 -24.95 -24.33
CA ASP A 298 0.66 -25.81 -25.08
C ASP A 298 0.16 -26.08 -26.50
N GLU A 299 0.92 -25.62 -27.48
CA GLU A 299 0.59 -25.86 -28.89
C GLU A 299 0.97 -27.29 -29.31
N ILE A 300 -0.05 -28.09 -29.64
CA ILE A 300 0.12 -29.43 -30.21
C ILE A 300 0.12 -29.36 -31.74
N ILE A 301 1.24 -29.76 -32.33
CA ILE A 301 1.43 -29.80 -33.79
C ILE A 301 1.36 -31.24 -34.26
N VAL A 302 0.40 -31.51 -35.14
CA VAL A 302 0.27 -32.80 -35.84
C VAL A 302 1.11 -32.78 -37.12
N GLY A 303 2.03 -33.72 -37.24
CA GLY A 303 2.84 -33.98 -38.43
C GLY A 303 2.39 -35.24 -39.16
N ILE A 304 2.55 -35.25 -40.48
CA ILE A 304 2.44 -36.45 -41.32
C ILE A 304 3.73 -36.62 -42.10
N THR A 305 4.30 -37.81 -42.04
CA THR A 305 5.53 -38.15 -42.77
C THR A 305 5.34 -39.43 -43.58
N THR A 306 6.07 -39.54 -44.68
CA THR A 306 6.10 -40.74 -45.53
C THR A 306 7.48 -40.86 -46.17
N GLU A 307 7.88 -42.08 -46.49
CA GLU A 307 9.12 -42.35 -47.23
C GLU A 307 8.86 -42.38 -48.74
N ASN A 308 9.92 -42.23 -49.54
CA ASN A 308 9.81 -42.35 -50.99
C ASN A 308 9.39 -43.77 -51.38
N VAL A 309 8.25 -43.88 -52.06
CA VAL A 309 7.75 -45.14 -52.59
C VAL A 309 8.19 -45.37 -54.03
N THR A 310 8.35 -46.64 -54.39
CA THR A 310 8.52 -47.06 -55.79
C THR A 310 7.14 -47.40 -56.36
N GLU A 311 6.97 -47.27 -57.67
CA GLU A 311 5.74 -47.68 -58.36
C GLU A 311 5.37 -49.13 -57.99
N ASP A 312 4.05 -49.38 -57.88
CA ASP A 312 3.46 -50.66 -57.43
C ASP A 312 3.81 -51.12 -56.00
N LYS A 313 4.20 -50.20 -55.11
CA LYS A 313 4.32 -50.48 -53.66
C LYS A 313 3.39 -49.62 -52.82
N ASP A 314 2.91 -50.19 -51.72
CA ASP A 314 2.09 -49.48 -50.74
C ASP A 314 2.88 -48.32 -50.10
N SER A 315 2.18 -47.21 -49.82
CA SER A 315 2.72 -46.08 -49.07
C SER A 315 2.37 -46.22 -47.60
N ILE A 316 3.35 -45.99 -46.72
CA ILE A 316 3.15 -45.92 -45.28
C ILE A 316 3.23 -44.44 -44.88
N PHE A 317 2.21 -43.98 -44.18
CA PHE A 317 2.17 -42.66 -43.57
C PHE A 317 2.26 -42.81 -42.06
N THR A 318 3.16 -42.05 -41.44
CA THR A 318 3.27 -41.96 -39.98
C THR A 318 2.74 -40.60 -39.56
N ILE A 319 1.69 -40.61 -38.71
CA ILE A 319 1.17 -39.42 -38.05
C ILE A 319 1.89 -39.29 -36.72
N SER A 320 2.28 -38.07 -36.34
CA SER A 320 2.92 -37.83 -35.06
C SER A 320 2.48 -36.51 -34.45
N ILE A 321 2.57 -36.38 -33.13
CA ILE A 321 2.41 -35.12 -32.38
C ILE A 321 3.73 -34.73 -31.71
N ASN A 322 3.92 -33.42 -31.49
CA ASN A 322 5.15 -32.88 -30.90
C ASN A 322 5.28 -33.10 -29.38
N LYS A 323 4.19 -33.44 -28.68
CA LYS A 323 4.15 -33.68 -27.23
C LYS A 323 3.08 -34.74 -26.91
N PRO A 324 3.28 -35.61 -25.89
CA PRO A 324 2.27 -36.60 -25.46
C PRO A 324 1.05 -35.91 -24.84
N VAL A 325 -0.15 -36.50 -24.93
CA VAL A 325 -1.43 -35.93 -24.39
C VAL A 325 -2.23 -36.93 -23.55
N SER A 326 -3.20 -36.47 -22.73
CA SER A 326 -3.91 -37.32 -21.73
C SER A 326 -5.12 -38.08 -22.27
N LYS A 327 -5.55 -37.75 -23.49
CA LYS A 327 -6.66 -38.36 -24.19
C LYS A 327 -6.21 -38.77 -25.57
N ASN A 328 -6.86 -39.79 -26.11
CA ASN A 328 -6.60 -40.24 -27.46
C ASN A 328 -6.81 -39.09 -28.45
N VAL A 329 -5.84 -38.88 -29.34
CA VAL A 329 -5.96 -37.93 -30.44
C VAL A 329 -6.51 -38.69 -31.63
N GLU A 330 -7.71 -38.33 -32.06
CA GLU A 330 -8.31 -38.85 -33.28
C GLU A 330 -7.95 -37.93 -34.46
N VAL A 331 -7.18 -38.46 -35.40
CA VAL A 331 -6.81 -37.76 -36.64
C VAL A 331 -7.60 -38.35 -37.79
N ILE A 332 -8.50 -37.54 -38.36
CA ILE A 332 -9.30 -37.91 -39.53
C ILE A 332 -8.58 -37.43 -40.78
N LEU A 333 -8.15 -38.39 -41.61
CA LEU A 333 -7.49 -38.12 -42.87
C LEU A 333 -8.49 -37.72 -43.95
N SER A 334 -8.01 -37.02 -44.98
CA SER A 334 -8.86 -36.54 -46.09
C SER A 334 -9.54 -37.67 -46.89
N ASN A 335 -9.01 -38.89 -46.82
CA ASN A 335 -9.60 -40.09 -47.42
C ASN A 335 -10.68 -40.74 -46.52
N GLY A 336 -10.92 -40.21 -45.32
CA GLY A 336 -11.89 -40.71 -44.35
C GLY A 336 -11.36 -41.74 -43.37
N ASP A 337 -10.08 -42.12 -43.45
CA ASP A 337 -9.46 -43.01 -42.48
C ASP A 337 -9.21 -42.28 -41.15
N THR A 338 -9.33 -43.03 -40.05
CA THR A 338 -9.06 -42.55 -38.69
C THR A 338 -7.76 -43.15 -38.18
N VAL A 339 -6.84 -42.30 -37.74
CA VAL A 339 -5.64 -42.69 -36.97
C VAL A 339 -5.85 -42.26 -35.53
N ILE A 340 -5.60 -43.15 -34.58
CA ILE A 340 -5.69 -42.85 -33.15
C ILE A 340 -4.27 -42.88 -32.58
N ILE A 341 -3.83 -41.74 -32.05
CA ILE A 341 -2.65 -41.67 -31.19
C ILE A 341 -3.17 -41.84 -29.76
N GLU A 342 -2.81 -42.95 -29.13
CA GLU A 342 -3.24 -43.27 -27.76
C GLU A 342 -2.70 -42.24 -26.76
N ALA A 343 -3.43 -42.04 -25.66
CA ALA A 343 -2.98 -41.17 -24.58
C ALA A 343 -1.54 -41.54 -24.12
N GLY A 344 -0.69 -40.53 -23.97
CA GLY A 344 0.72 -40.66 -23.59
C GLY A 344 1.69 -40.97 -24.75
N GLU A 345 1.19 -41.31 -25.93
CA GLU A 345 2.01 -41.61 -27.11
C GLU A 345 2.22 -40.39 -28.00
N THR A 346 3.14 -40.49 -28.96
CA THR A 346 3.44 -39.41 -29.92
C THR A 346 3.33 -39.80 -31.39
N SER A 347 3.08 -41.08 -31.74
CA SER A 347 2.88 -41.57 -33.11
C SER A 347 2.21 -42.93 -33.19
#